data_AF-V5SIF9-F1
#
_entry.id   AF-V5SIF9-F1
#
_cell.length_a   1.000
_cell.length_b   1.000
_cell.length_c   1.000
_cell.angle_alpha   90.00
_cell.angle_beta   90.00
_cell.angle_gamma   90.00
#
_symmetry.space_group_name_H-M   'P 1'
#
loop_
_entity.id
_entity.type
_entity.pdbx_description
1 polymer ?
#
loop_
_entity_poly.entity_id
_entity_poly.type
_entity_poly.pdbx_seq_one_letter_code
_entity_poly.pdbx_strand_id
1 'polypeptide(L)'
;MKTWIAAMGILIAVAGGASAGDHPFSGVWSEAGLEEIEADPAFFGENACYNKFSEQLPDGTFRFYLVDHAKWLDEGKIEYVLAQEGTCTVDDTGKNETCGGQVIGERQNEWFIVYQGREEIGLRATYYENVFYFQKRLNGVPIVRRECPFGIEAIKPFITGKTVSDCTTRCRAFGRSEAAQLDKMIEALKARK
;
A
#
# COMPACT_ATOMS: atom_id res chain seq x y z
N MET A 1 -0.84 66.84 -25.21
CA MET A 1 0.38 66.35 -24.53
C MET A 1 0.27 64.84 -24.35
N LYS A 2 1.41 64.15 -24.44
CA LYS A 2 1.57 62.72 -24.67
C LYS A 2 1.01 61.85 -23.54
N THR A 3 0.30 60.79 -23.94
CA THR A 3 -0.03 59.59 -23.18
C THR A 3 1.23 58.89 -22.70
N TRP A 4 1.28 58.52 -21.41
CA TRP A 4 2.21 57.51 -20.91
C TRP A 4 1.40 56.48 -20.11
N ILE A 5 1.57 55.23 -20.55
CA ILE A 5 0.90 54.02 -20.10
C ILE A 5 1.49 53.64 -18.74
N ALA A 6 0.63 53.49 -17.73
CA ALA A 6 1.01 52.87 -16.46
C ALA A 6 1.30 51.38 -16.70
N ALA A 7 2.55 50.97 -16.49
CA ALA A 7 2.93 49.57 -16.47
C ALA A 7 2.28 48.91 -15.24
N MET A 8 1.21 48.15 -15.45
CA MET A 8 0.69 47.20 -14.47
C MET A 8 1.73 46.09 -14.30
N GLY A 9 2.53 46.19 -13.23
CA GLY A 9 3.35 45.10 -12.75
C GLY A 9 2.45 43.92 -12.41
N ILE A 10 2.58 42.85 -13.19
CA ILE A 10 1.96 41.56 -12.93
C ILE A 10 2.57 41.05 -11.61
N LEU A 11 1.79 41.10 -10.54
CA LEU A 11 2.00 40.30 -9.35
C LEU A 11 1.83 38.83 -9.77
N ILE A 12 2.94 38.24 -10.24
CA ILE A 12 3.06 36.79 -10.31
C ILE A 12 3.03 36.33 -8.87
N ALA A 13 1.87 35.81 -8.47
CA ALA A 13 1.73 35.03 -7.26
C ALA A 13 2.81 33.95 -7.32
N VAL A 14 3.80 34.08 -6.44
CA VAL A 14 4.73 33.01 -6.11
C VAL A 14 3.89 31.96 -5.38
N ALA A 15 3.11 31.20 -6.15
CA ALA A 15 2.78 29.85 -5.76
C ALA A 15 4.13 29.15 -5.69
N GLY A 16 4.68 29.07 -4.49
CA GLY A 16 5.81 28.19 -4.23
C GLY A 16 5.39 26.83 -4.75
N GLY A 17 5.93 26.44 -5.90
CA GLY A 17 6.03 25.04 -6.24
C GLY A 17 6.88 24.46 -5.14
N ALA A 18 6.24 23.93 -4.10
CA ALA A 18 6.87 22.94 -3.27
C ALA A 18 7.36 21.90 -4.27
N SER A 19 8.68 21.87 -4.51
CA SER A 19 9.28 20.73 -5.15
C SER A 19 8.94 19.57 -4.23
N ALA A 20 7.92 18.80 -4.62
CA ALA A 20 7.65 17.52 -3.99
C ALA A 20 8.93 16.71 -4.24
N GLY A 21 9.84 16.72 -3.26
CA GLY A 21 10.85 15.67 -3.18
C GLY A 21 10.09 14.37 -3.16
N ASP A 22 10.60 13.37 -3.89
CA ASP A 22 9.97 12.05 -3.95
C ASP A 22 9.50 11.63 -2.57
N HIS A 23 8.25 11.17 -2.48
CA HIS A 23 7.67 10.69 -1.23
C HIS A 23 8.68 9.72 -0.61
N PRO A 24 9.15 9.95 0.63
CA PRO A 24 10.33 9.26 1.18
C PRO A 24 10.12 7.75 1.35
N PHE A 25 8.88 7.30 1.17
CA PHE A 25 8.39 5.94 1.37
C PHE A 25 7.83 5.32 0.09
N SER A 26 8.13 5.91 -1.07
CA SER A 26 7.85 5.30 -2.36
C SER A 26 8.50 3.91 -2.46
N GLY A 27 7.79 2.95 -3.04
CA GLY A 27 8.21 1.55 -3.10
C GLY A 27 7.05 0.55 -3.00
N VAL A 28 7.39 -0.72 -2.83
CA VAL A 28 6.43 -1.82 -2.66
C VAL A 28 6.57 -2.40 -1.27
N TRP A 29 5.46 -2.53 -0.56
CA TRP A 29 5.46 -2.82 0.88
C TRP A 29 4.40 -3.85 1.24
N SER A 30 4.71 -4.76 2.17
CA SER A 30 3.70 -5.55 2.88
C SER A 30 3.45 -4.98 4.28
N GLU A 31 2.29 -5.32 4.83
CA GLU A 31 1.85 -4.88 6.15
C GLU A 31 1.35 -6.08 6.97
N ALA A 32 1.88 -6.23 8.19
CA ALA A 32 1.45 -7.23 9.16
C ALA A 32 1.62 -6.70 10.59
N GLY A 33 0.85 -7.20 11.56
CA GLY A 33 1.07 -6.86 12.97
C GLY A 33 2.46 -7.32 13.44
N LEU A 34 3.13 -6.55 14.31
CA LEU A 34 4.44 -6.95 14.85
C LEU A 34 4.38 -8.36 15.49
N GLU A 35 3.37 -8.60 16.32
CA GLU A 35 3.16 -9.92 16.95
C GLU A 35 2.89 -11.04 15.92
N GLU A 36 2.33 -10.72 14.75
CA GLU A 36 2.08 -11.70 13.69
C GLU A 36 3.40 -12.09 13.03
N ILE A 37 4.26 -11.10 12.75
CA ILE A 37 5.62 -11.33 12.24
C ILE A 37 6.42 -12.16 13.24
N GLU A 38 6.36 -11.83 14.53
CA GLU A 38 7.08 -12.60 15.56
C GLU A 38 6.56 -14.03 15.70
N ALA A 39 5.23 -14.22 15.60
CA ALA A 39 4.62 -15.55 15.73
C ALA A 39 4.84 -16.45 14.50
N ASP A 40 4.91 -15.87 13.30
CA ASP A 40 5.08 -16.61 12.04
C ASP A 40 5.78 -15.72 10.99
N PRO A 41 7.11 -15.56 11.11
CA PRO A 41 7.88 -14.65 10.26
C PRO A 41 7.95 -15.11 8.81
N ALA A 42 7.74 -16.39 8.54
CA ALA A 42 7.65 -16.90 7.18
C ALA A 42 6.40 -16.35 6.51
N PHE A 43 5.22 -16.54 7.11
CA PHE A 43 3.96 -16.11 6.53
C PHE A 43 3.77 -14.58 6.53
N PHE A 44 4.08 -13.92 7.64
CA PHE A 44 3.84 -12.49 7.82
C PHE A 44 5.05 -11.60 7.47
N GLY A 45 6.21 -12.20 7.21
CA GLY A 45 7.40 -11.50 6.72
C GLY A 45 7.40 -11.39 5.19
N GLU A 46 8.39 -11.98 4.54
CA GLU A 46 8.57 -11.83 3.08
C GLU A 46 7.44 -12.47 2.27
N ASN A 47 6.86 -13.58 2.74
CA ASN A 47 5.76 -14.21 2.01
C ASN A 47 4.49 -13.35 2.02
N ALA A 48 4.35 -12.44 2.99
CA ALA A 48 3.22 -11.53 3.06
C ALA A 48 3.12 -10.65 1.80
N CYS A 49 4.26 -10.23 1.23
CA CYS A 49 4.31 -9.45 0.00
C CYS A 49 3.65 -10.13 -1.20
N TYR A 50 3.75 -11.46 -1.27
CA TYR A 50 3.11 -12.21 -2.36
C TYR A 50 1.63 -12.46 -2.09
N ASN A 51 1.18 -12.31 -0.84
CA ASN A 51 -0.22 -12.46 -0.46
C ASN A 51 -1.00 -11.13 -0.61
N LYS A 52 -0.38 -10.02 -0.20
CA LYS A 52 -0.90 -8.66 -0.29
C LYS A 52 0.22 -7.62 -0.21
N PHE A 53 0.09 -6.53 -0.95
CA PHE A 53 1.08 -5.46 -0.94
C PHE A 53 0.49 -4.10 -1.30
N SER A 54 1.17 -3.03 -0.88
CA SER A 54 0.92 -1.65 -1.27
C SER A 54 2.03 -1.18 -2.21
N GLU A 55 1.66 -0.67 -3.38
CA GLU A 55 2.51 0.20 -4.19
C GLU A 55 2.34 1.64 -3.70
N GLN A 56 3.43 2.32 -3.38
CA GLN A 56 3.42 3.74 -3.07
C GLN A 56 4.30 4.50 -4.05
N LEU A 57 3.71 5.51 -4.69
CA LEU A 57 4.33 6.31 -5.73
C LEU A 57 5.08 7.52 -5.15
N PRO A 58 6.00 8.14 -5.93
CA PRO A 58 6.74 9.32 -5.50
C PRO A 58 5.88 10.55 -5.18
N ASP A 59 4.64 10.61 -5.65
CA ASP A 59 3.70 11.68 -5.33
C ASP A 59 2.89 11.42 -4.05
N GLY A 60 3.13 10.28 -3.38
CA GLY A 60 2.40 9.86 -2.19
C GLY A 60 1.11 9.09 -2.48
N THR A 61 0.71 8.94 -3.74
CA THR A 61 -0.39 8.04 -4.11
C THR A 61 -0.04 6.60 -3.76
N PHE A 62 -0.98 5.83 -3.22
CA PHE A 62 -0.79 4.41 -3.01
C PHE A 62 -1.93 3.57 -3.58
N ARG A 63 -1.61 2.32 -3.89
CA ARG A 63 -2.53 1.28 -4.34
C ARG A 63 -2.26 0.01 -3.55
N PHE A 64 -3.30 -0.54 -2.93
CA PHE A 64 -3.22 -1.79 -2.20
C PHE A 64 -3.83 -2.91 -3.01
N TYR A 65 -3.05 -3.97 -3.19
CA TYR A 65 -3.37 -5.14 -3.99
C TYR A 65 -3.47 -6.38 -3.10
N LEU A 66 -4.47 -7.21 -3.41
CA LEU A 66 -4.66 -8.53 -2.82
C LEU A 66 -4.51 -9.59 -3.91
N VAL A 67 -3.94 -10.73 -3.55
CA VAL A 67 -4.00 -11.90 -4.43
C VAL A 67 -5.45 -12.42 -4.52
N ASP A 68 -5.87 -12.81 -5.72
CA ASP A 68 -7.10 -13.56 -5.92
C ASP A 68 -6.85 -15.03 -5.56
N HIS A 69 -6.96 -15.33 -4.26
CA HIS A 69 -6.73 -16.69 -3.75
C HIS A 69 -7.65 -17.72 -4.42
N ALA A 70 -8.89 -17.34 -4.75
CA ALA A 70 -9.86 -18.26 -5.35
C ALA A 70 -9.39 -18.65 -6.76
N LYS A 71 -8.89 -17.68 -7.53
CA LYS A 71 -8.31 -17.94 -8.85
C LYS A 71 -7.13 -18.91 -8.80
N TRP A 72 -6.29 -18.81 -7.76
CA TRP A 72 -5.22 -19.77 -7.55
C TRP A 72 -5.75 -21.17 -7.24
N LEU A 73 -6.70 -21.30 -6.31
CA LEU A 73 -7.24 -22.59 -5.89
C LEU A 73 -8.03 -23.30 -6.99
N ASP A 74 -8.78 -22.54 -7.79
CA ASP A 74 -9.68 -23.09 -8.81
C ASP A 74 -8.97 -23.31 -10.16
N GLU A 75 -8.05 -22.42 -10.54
CA GLU A 75 -7.45 -22.40 -11.89
C GLU A 75 -5.92 -22.47 -11.91
N GLY A 76 -5.24 -22.40 -10.77
CA GLY A 76 -3.77 -22.30 -10.71
C GLY A 76 -3.21 -21.02 -11.34
N LYS A 77 -4.05 -19.98 -11.46
CA LYS A 77 -3.65 -18.68 -12.00
C LYS A 77 -3.38 -17.70 -10.87
N ILE A 78 -2.30 -16.96 -11.02
CA ILE A 78 -1.90 -15.91 -10.08
C ILE A 78 -2.42 -14.59 -10.63
N GLU A 79 -3.33 -13.96 -9.89
CA GLU A 79 -3.92 -12.68 -10.23
C GLU A 79 -3.88 -11.77 -8.98
N TYR A 80 -3.52 -10.51 -9.16
CA TYR A 80 -3.67 -9.47 -8.16
C TYR A 80 -4.77 -8.50 -8.59
N VAL A 81 -5.60 -8.12 -7.62
CA VAL A 81 -6.74 -7.22 -7.80
C VAL A 81 -6.58 -5.99 -6.91
N LEU A 82 -7.04 -4.85 -7.38
CA LEU A 82 -7.02 -3.60 -6.62
C LEU A 82 -8.09 -3.65 -5.51
N ALA A 83 -7.67 -3.45 -4.27
CA ALA A 83 -8.54 -3.47 -3.11
C ALA A 83 -8.77 -2.08 -2.53
N GLN A 84 -7.73 -1.23 -2.54
CA GLN A 84 -7.80 0.14 -2.02
C GLN A 84 -6.86 1.05 -2.81
N GLU A 85 -7.18 2.34 -2.82
CA GLU A 85 -6.29 3.38 -3.32
C GLU A 85 -6.44 4.64 -2.48
N GLY A 86 -5.41 5.48 -2.46
CA GLY A 86 -5.46 6.72 -1.71
C GLY A 86 -4.18 7.52 -1.85
N THR A 87 -3.98 8.44 -0.91
CA THR A 87 -2.83 9.32 -0.88
C THR A 87 -2.30 9.45 0.53
N CYS A 88 -0.99 9.53 0.63
CA CYS A 88 -0.22 9.71 1.83
C CYS A 88 0.50 11.07 1.82
N THR A 89 0.55 11.72 2.96
CA THR A 89 1.33 12.95 3.21
C THR A 89 2.25 12.74 4.39
N VAL A 90 3.42 13.37 4.38
CA VAL A 90 4.36 13.33 5.52
C VAL A 90 4.28 14.65 6.26
N ASP A 91 4.36 14.58 7.59
CA ASP A 91 4.46 15.74 8.45
C ASP A 91 5.78 16.51 8.24
N ASP A 92 5.86 17.71 8.81
CA ASP A 92 7.05 18.58 8.71
C ASP A 92 8.31 17.95 9.30
N THR A 93 8.17 16.93 10.15
CA THR A 93 9.31 16.20 10.73
C THR A 93 9.89 15.15 9.78
N GLY A 94 9.17 14.80 8.71
CA GLY A 94 9.55 13.73 7.79
C GLY A 94 9.43 12.33 8.39
N LYS A 95 8.82 12.20 9.59
CA LYS A 95 8.81 10.95 10.36
C LYS A 95 7.43 10.32 10.41
N ASN A 96 6.37 11.12 10.40
CA ASN A 96 5.01 10.63 10.46
C ASN A 96 4.35 10.82 9.09
N GLU A 97 3.95 9.74 8.45
CA GLU A 97 3.08 9.77 7.28
C GLU A 97 1.61 9.54 7.70
N THR A 98 0.69 10.31 7.10
CA THR A 98 -0.76 10.18 7.19
C THR A 98 -1.33 9.79 5.83
N CYS A 99 -2.06 8.69 5.76
CA CYS A 99 -2.68 8.22 4.52
C CYS A 99 -4.19 8.17 4.66
N GLY A 100 -4.91 8.64 3.64
CA GLY A 100 -6.36 8.46 3.49
C GLY A 100 -6.70 7.94 2.09
N GLY A 101 -7.81 7.22 1.94
CA GLY A 101 -8.15 6.57 0.67
C GLY A 101 -9.51 5.89 0.67
N GLN A 102 -9.85 5.22 -0.42
CA GLN A 102 -11.12 4.51 -0.58
C GLN A 102 -10.93 3.00 -0.67
N VAL A 103 -11.82 2.25 -0.03
CA VAL A 103 -11.93 0.80 -0.26
C VAL A 103 -12.83 0.59 -1.47
N ILE A 104 -12.33 -0.10 -2.48
CA ILE A 104 -13.08 -0.28 -3.71
C ILE A 104 -14.32 -1.14 -3.42
N GLY A 105 -15.49 -0.60 -3.78
CA GLY A 105 -16.79 -1.25 -3.54
C GLY A 105 -17.45 -0.93 -2.19
N GLU A 106 -16.87 -0.08 -1.35
CA GLU A 106 -17.46 0.33 -0.07
C GLU A 106 -17.77 1.83 0.03
N ARG A 107 -18.52 2.22 1.07
CA ARG A 107 -18.96 3.61 1.32
C ARG A 107 -18.14 4.36 2.38
N GLN A 108 -17.22 3.69 3.09
CA GLN A 108 -16.33 4.33 4.08
C GLN A 108 -14.92 4.44 3.51
N ASN A 109 -14.41 5.68 3.46
CA ASN A 109 -13.32 6.09 2.59
C ASN A 109 -12.30 7.00 3.31
N GLU A 110 -12.18 6.87 4.63
CA GLU A 110 -11.16 7.59 5.38
C GLU A 110 -10.59 6.66 6.44
N TRP A 111 -9.28 6.48 6.37
CA TRP A 111 -8.47 5.92 7.43
C TRP A 111 -7.29 6.86 7.65
N PHE A 112 -6.61 6.64 8.76
CA PHE A 112 -5.37 7.34 9.08
C PHE A 112 -4.30 6.29 9.28
N ILE A 113 -3.08 6.63 8.91
CA ILE A 113 -1.87 5.93 9.32
C ILE A 113 -1.03 6.98 10.07
N VAL A 114 -0.33 6.61 11.14
CA VAL A 114 0.64 7.50 11.81
C VAL A 114 1.85 6.66 12.15
N TYR A 115 3.03 7.08 11.71
CA TYR A 115 4.27 6.32 11.93
C TYR A 115 5.13 6.92 13.02
N GLN A 116 5.20 6.25 14.17
CA GLN A 116 6.07 6.69 15.26
C GLN A 116 7.37 5.89 15.30
N GLY A 117 8.50 6.61 15.19
CA GLY A 117 9.84 6.09 15.46
C GLY A 117 10.48 5.34 14.30
N ARG A 118 11.75 5.66 14.02
CA ARG A 118 12.68 4.70 13.43
C ARG A 118 13.33 3.98 14.59
N GLU A 119 13.40 2.66 14.54
CA GLU A 119 14.62 1.92 14.88
C GLU A 119 14.52 0.52 14.26
N GLU A 120 15.53 0.21 13.44
CA GLU A 120 15.72 -0.96 12.57
C GLU A 120 14.96 -1.04 11.23
N ILE A 121 15.67 -1.54 10.22
CA ILE A 121 15.33 -1.51 8.80
C ILE A 121 14.08 -2.37 8.54
N GLY A 122 13.10 -1.81 7.81
CA GLY A 122 12.01 -2.60 7.24
C GLY A 122 10.87 -2.96 8.20
N LEU A 123 10.71 -2.23 9.32
CA LEU A 123 9.58 -2.35 10.23
C LEU A 123 9.09 -0.95 10.64
N ARG A 124 7.78 -0.65 10.56
CA ARG A 124 7.21 0.65 10.96
C ARG A 124 5.81 0.55 11.55
N ALA A 125 5.62 1.08 12.76
CA ALA A 125 4.33 1.13 13.45
C ALA A 125 3.26 1.90 12.65
N THR A 126 2.16 1.23 12.31
CA THR A 126 0.98 1.79 11.64
C THR A 126 -0.23 1.63 12.57
N TYR A 127 -0.97 2.72 12.78
CA TYR A 127 -2.27 2.73 13.46
C TYR A 127 -3.35 2.91 12.40
N TYR A 128 -4.36 2.04 12.36
CA TYR A 128 -5.53 2.23 11.51
C TYR A 128 -6.75 2.58 12.33
N GLU A 129 -7.45 3.64 11.94
CA GLU A 129 -8.86 3.82 12.27
C GLU A 129 -9.69 3.27 11.09
N ASN A 130 -10.55 2.27 11.37
CA ASN A 130 -11.51 1.67 10.43
C ASN A 130 -10.93 1.03 9.15
N VAL A 131 -10.28 -0.14 9.29
CA VAL A 131 -9.98 -1.00 8.13
C VAL A 131 -10.64 -2.37 8.28
N PHE A 132 -11.27 -2.82 7.20
CA PHE A 132 -12.04 -4.08 7.14
C PHE A 132 -11.14 -5.31 6.88
N TYR A 133 -9.99 -5.12 6.22
CA TYR A 133 -9.09 -6.21 5.81
C TYR A 133 -7.95 -6.51 6.81
N PHE A 134 -7.57 -5.54 7.62
CA PHE A 134 -6.72 -5.76 8.78
C PHE A 134 -7.68 -5.79 9.97
N GLN A 135 -7.81 -6.94 10.64
CA GLN A 135 -8.61 -7.03 11.87
C GLN A 135 -8.32 -5.80 12.74
N LYS A 136 -9.36 -5.04 13.10
CA LYS A 136 -9.32 -3.83 13.93
C LYS A 136 -8.22 -3.92 15.01
N ARG A 137 -7.04 -3.34 14.75
CA ARG A 137 -6.00 -3.13 15.76
C ARG A 137 -6.13 -1.72 16.35
N LEU A 138 -7.35 -1.40 16.77
CA LEU A 138 -7.64 -0.32 17.70
C LEU A 138 -7.25 -0.82 19.09
N ASN A 139 -5.95 -0.87 19.43
CA ASN A 139 -5.46 -1.15 20.80
C ASN A 139 -3.94 -0.92 21.00
N GLY A 140 -3.25 -0.22 20.09
CA GLY A 140 -1.83 0.12 20.30
C GLY A 140 -0.81 -0.96 19.93
N VAL A 141 -1.21 -2.03 19.22
CA VAL A 141 -0.27 -3.00 18.65
C VAL A 141 0.19 -2.47 17.29
N PRO A 142 1.49 -2.21 17.09
CA PRO A 142 2.00 -1.65 15.86
C PRO A 142 1.79 -2.63 14.70
N ILE A 143 1.16 -2.17 13.62
CA ILE A 143 1.30 -2.81 12.31
C ILE A 143 2.63 -2.38 11.74
N VAL A 144 3.24 -3.22 10.93
CA VAL A 144 4.63 -3.11 10.54
C VAL A 144 4.72 -3.21 9.03
N ARG A 145 5.25 -2.17 8.39
CA ARG A 145 5.56 -2.18 6.95
C ARG A 145 6.93 -2.79 6.68
N ARG A 146 6.97 -3.83 5.85
CA ARG A 146 8.20 -4.44 5.33
C ARG A 146 8.31 -4.19 3.84
N GLU A 147 9.50 -3.77 3.40
CA GLU A 147 9.77 -3.62 1.97
C GLU A 147 9.72 -4.98 1.30
N CYS A 148 9.05 -5.06 0.16
CA CYS A 148 8.94 -6.31 -0.57
C CYS A 148 10.23 -6.67 -1.30
N PRO A 149 10.55 -7.97 -1.44
CA PRO A 149 11.75 -8.42 -2.14
C PRO A 149 11.64 -8.24 -3.67
N PHE A 150 10.68 -7.45 -4.14
CA PHE A 150 10.42 -7.16 -5.54
C PHE A 150 9.85 -5.75 -5.72
N GLY A 151 10.23 -5.09 -6.82
CA GLY A 151 9.58 -3.86 -7.27
C GLY A 151 8.31 -4.15 -8.08
N ILE A 152 7.52 -3.09 -8.35
CA ILE A 152 6.22 -3.22 -9.03
C ILE A 152 6.35 -3.87 -10.42
N GLU A 153 7.42 -3.58 -11.17
CA GLU A 153 7.60 -4.12 -12.52
C GLU A 153 7.69 -5.65 -12.54
N ALA A 154 8.16 -6.28 -11.45
CA ALA A 154 8.24 -7.73 -11.36
C ALA A 154 6.89 -8.42 -11.06
N ILE A 155 5.89 -7.67 -10.57
CA ILE A 155 4.56 -8.21 -10.23
C ILE A 155 3.47 -7.73 -11.20
N LYS A 156 3.73 -6.64 -11.92
CA LYS A 156 2.83 -5.99 -12.89
C LYS A 156 2.18 -6.95 -13.90
N PRO A 157 2.84 -7.98 -14.45
CA PRO A 157 2.18 -8.95 -15.35
C PRO A 157 1.03 -9.72 -14.72
N PHE A 158 0.98 -9.79 -13.39
CA PHE A 158 -0.06 -10.49 -12.63
C PHE A 158 -1.17 -9.54 -12.14
N ILE A 159 -1.03 -8.22 -12.33
CA ILE A 159 -2.06 -7.23 -11.98
C ILE A 159 -3.09 -7.17 -13.11
N THR A 160 -4.34 -7.44 -12.78
CA THR A 160 -5.39 -7.70 -13.78
C THR A 160 -6.15 -6.47 -14.25
N GLY A 161 -5.98 -5.32 -13.57
CA GLY A 161 -6.86 -4.15 -13.72
C GLY A 161 -8.26 -4.33 -13.14
N LYS A 162 -8.58 -5.52 -12.60
CA LYS A 162 -9.80 -5.76 -11.83
C LYS A 162 -9.65 -5.25 -10.41
N THR A 163 -10.80 -5.13 -9.76
CA THR A 163 -10.96 -4.71 -8.38
C THR A 163 -11.55 -5.82 -7.53
N VAL A 164 -11.48 -5.69 -6.21
CA VAL A 164 -12.14 -6.64 -5.29
C VAL A 164 -13.66 -6.72 -5.49
N SER A 165 -14.30 -5.69 -6.08
CA SER A 165 -15.72 -5.74 -6.44
C SER A 165 -16.03 -6.61 -7.65
N ASP A 166 -15.05 -6.95 -8.48
CA ASP A 166 -15.22 -7.82 -9.64
C ASP A 166 -15.16 -9.32 -9.27
N CYS A 167 -14.84 -9.64 -8.02
CA CYS A 167 -14.66 -11.01 -7.57
C CYS A 167 -15.99 -11.67 -7.19
N THR A 168 -16.27 -12.85 -7.74
CA THR A 168 -17.50 -13.62 -7.49
C THR A 168 -17.55 -14.20 -6.07
N THR A 169 -16.40 -14.58 -5.53
CA THR A 169 -16.16 -14.88 -4.12
C THR A 169 -15.22 -13.83 -3.57
N ARG A 170 -15.57 -13.18 -2.45
CA ARG A 170 -14.78 -12.09 -1.83
C ARG A 170 -13.28 -12.32 -2.00
N CYS A 171 -12.62 -11.50 -2.82
CA CYS A 171 -11.17 -11.56 -3.00
C CYS A 171 -10.51 -11.24 -1.65
N ARG A 172 -10.01 -12.29 -1.01
CA ARG A 172 -9.23 -12.20 0.23
C ARG A 172 -7.84 -12.77 0.01
N ALA A 173 -6.90 -12.30 0.83
CA ALA A 173 -5.60 -12.93 0.97
C ALA A 173 -5.76 -14.35 1.57
N PHE A 174 -4.74 -15.19 1.37
CA PHE A 174 -4.60 -16.45 2.09
C PHE A 174 -4.58 -16.20 3.60
N GLY A 175 -5.23 -17.06 4.36
CA GLY A 175 -5.12 -17.11 5.82
C GLY A 175 -4.00 -18.07 6.26
N ARG A 176 -3.65 -18.04 7.55
CA ARG A 176 -2.60 -18.91 8.12
C ARG A 176 -2.85 -20.40 7.89
N SER A 177 -4.12 -20.83 7.94
CA SER A 177 -4.51 -22.21 7.66
C SER A 177 -4.25 -22.65 6.21
N GLU A 178 -3.93 -21.71 5.33
CA GLU A 178 -3.69 -21.92 3.90
C GLU A 178 -2.22 -21.64 3.52
N ALA A 179 -1.31 -21.55 4.50
CA ALA A 179 0.11 -21.26 4.27
C ALA A 179 0.75 -22.16 3.21
N ALA A 180 0.46 -23.48 3.25
CA ALA A 180 0.99 -24.41 2.25
C ALA A 180 0.51 -24.12 0.80
N GLN A 181 -0.67 -23.51 0.64
CA GLN A 181 -1.16 -23.10 -0.68
C GLN A 181 -0.49 -21.80 -1.13
N LEU A 182 -0.30 -20.85 -0.21
CA LEU A 182 0.48 -19.65 -0.45
C LEU A 182 1.91 -20.00 -0.88
N ASP A 183 2.58 -20.92 -0.18
CA ASP A 183 3.95 -21.33 -0.51
C ASP A 183 4.03 -21.92 -1.93
N LYS A 184 3.10 -22.81 -2.31
CA LYS A 184 3.04 -23.35 -3.67
C LYS A 184 2.85 -22.28 -4.72
N MET A 185 2.01 -21.28 -4.45
CA MET A 185 1.79 -20.15 -5.34
C MET A 185 3.06 -19.30 -5.47
N ILE A 186 3.75 -19.04 -4.37
CA ILE A 186 5.01 -18.28 -4.35
C ILE A 186 6.07 -19.00 -5.18
N GLU A 187 6.22 -20.31 -5.03
CA GLU A 187 7.16 -21.10 -5.83
C GLU A 187 6.79 -21.03 -7.33
N ALA A 188 5.50 -21.15 -7.67
CA ALA A 188 5.03 -20.99 -9.05
C ALA A 188 5.27 -19.59 -9.61
N LEU A 189 5.17 -18.56 -8.78
CA LEU A 189 5.45 -17.16 -9.15
C LEU A 189 6.94 -16.96 -9.40
N LYS A 190 7.79 -17.43 -8.49
CA LYS A 190 9.25 -17.33 -8.60
C LYS A 190 9.78 -18.09 -9.82
N ALA A 191 9.18 -19.22 -10.18
CA ALA A 191 9.54 -19.99 -11.37
C ALA A 191 9.20 -19.29 -12.71
N ARG A 192 8.35 -18.24 -12.69
CA ARG A 192 7.98 -17.44 -13.86
C ARG A 192 8.79 -16.15 -14.01
N LYS A 193 9.63 -15.83 -13.02
CA LYS A 193 10.58 -14.71 -13.04
C LYS A 193 11.93 -15.16 -13.59
#